data_AF-A0A7C1LXJ4-F1
#
_entry.id   AF-A0A7C1LXJ4-F1
#
_cell.length_a   1.000
_cell.length_b   1.000
_cell.length_c   1.000
_cell.angle_alpha   90.00
_cell.angle_beta   90.00
_cell.angle_gamma   90.00
#
_symmetry.space_group_name_H-M   'P 1'
#
loop_
_entity.id
_entity.type
_entity.pdbx_description
1 polymer ?
#
loop_
_entity_poly.entity_id
_entity_poly.type
_entity_poly.pdbx_seq_one_letter_code
_entity_poly.pdbx_strand_id
1 'polypeptide(L)'
;DYIVPMKYISQIWKETSEALKKAYPKSILYGHFSHWYKTATMMYPMVYIWDLPDDPVELGKAYFKAQAICLEPVYKYGGAFQHHHGVGRLYAMQMPRQWGEGGFEALRAIKDALDPNNIMNPGNLGFGVK
;
A
#
# COMPACT_ATOMS: atom_id res chain seq x y z
N ASP A 1 -0.20 6.41 2.57
CA ASP A 1 0.51 6.64 3.85
C ASP A 1 1.00 5.31 4.37
N TYR A 2 2.21 5.27 4.92
CA TYR A 2 2.85 4.03 5.38
C TYR A 2 3.35 4.20 6.80
N ILE A 3 3.45 3.11 7.54
CA ILE A 3 4.22 3.07 8.79
C ILE A 3 5.60 2.51 8.44
N VAL A 4 6.66 3.24 8.75
CA VAL A 4 8.03 2.81 8.44
C VAL A 4 8.90 2.82 9.70
N PRO A 5 9.77 1.82 9.92
CA PRO A 5 10.72 1.86 11.03
C PRO A 5 11.68 3.05 10.90
N MET A 6 11.88 3.81 11.97
CA MET A 6 12.65 5.06 11.92
C MET A 6 14.08 4.85 11.41
N LYS A 7 14.68 3.71 11.75
CA LYS A 7 16.04 3.33 11.33
C LYS A 7 16.20 3.24 9.80
N TYR A 8 15.11 3.02 9.06
CA TYR A 8 15.13 2.75 7.62
C TYR A 8 14.48 3.84 6.77
N ILE A 9 14.12 5.00 7.34
CA ILE A 9 13.44 6.08 6.62
C ILE A 9 14.24 6.49 5.37
N SER A 10 15.55 6.75 5.51
CA SER A 10 16.38 7.24 4.41
C SER A 10 16.57 6.17 3.31
N GLN A 11 16.69 4.90 3.68
CA GLN A 11 16.79 3.78 2.75
C GLN A 11 15.49 3.59 1.97
N ILE A 12 14.35 3.55 2.68
CA ILE A 12 13.02 3.42 2.06
C ILE A 12 12.78 4.58 1.08
N TRP A 13 13.06 5.82 1.49
CA TRP A 13 12.90 7.00 0.64
C TRP A 13 13.79 6.93 -0.60
N LYS A 14 15.07 6.61 -0.42
CA LYS A 14 16.05 6.52 -1.51
C LYS A 14 15.65 5.43 -2.52
N GLU A 15 15.40 4.21 -2.06
CA GLU A 15 15.04 3.09 -2.93
C GLU A 15 13.72 3.35 -3.66
N THR A 16 12.73 3.94 -2.98
CA THR A 16 11.45 4.32 -3.61
C THR A 16 11.67 5.37 -4.71
N SER A 17 12.44 6.43 -4.41
CA SER A 17 12.72 7.51 -5.36
C SER A 17 13.50 7.02 -6.58
N GLU A 18 14.53 6.19 -6.38
CA GLU A 18 15.32 5.61 -7.47
C GLU A 18 14.48 4.65 -8.33
N ALA A 19 13.67 3.79 -7.72
CA ALA A 19 12.80 2.87 -8.43
C ALA A 19 11.70 3.59 -9.21
N LEU A 20 11.09 4.64 -8.64
CA LEU A 20 10.12 5.49 -9.33
C LEU A 20 10.75 6.19 -10.52
N LYS A 21 11.90 6.85 -10.36
CA LYS A 21 12.61 7.52 -11.47
C LYS A 21 13.02 6.54 -12.56
N LYS A 22 13.43 5.32 -12.21
CA LYS A 22 13.77 4.28 -13.18
C LYS A 22 12.55 3.84 -13.99
N ALA A 23 11.40 3.65 -13.35
CA ALA A 23 10.17 3.25 -14.02
C ALA A 23 9.50 4.39 -14.80
N TYR A 24 9.63 5.61 -14.28
CA TYR A 24 9.00 6.83 -14.76
C TYR A 24 10.00 7.99 -14.65
N PRO A 25 10.82 8.26 -15.68
CA PRO A 25 11.87 9.29 -15.62
C PRO A 25 11.36 10.69 -15.29
N LYS A 26 10.12 11.01 -15.67
CA LYS A 26 9.42 12.27 -15.35
C LYS A 26 8.51 12.11 -14.12
N SER A 27 9.05 11.52 -13.05
CA SER A 27 8.35 11.42 -11.77
C SER A 27 9.04 12.23 -10.67
N ILE A 28 8.22 12.68 -9.71
CA ILE A 28 8.69 13.33 -8.49
C ILE A 28 8.02 12.66 -7.29
N LEU A 29 8.84 12.35 -6.28
CA LEU A 29 8.39 11.88 -4.97
C LEU A 29 8.51 13.02 -3.97
N TYR A 30 7.37 13.48 -3.45
CA TYR A 30 7.27 14.38 -2.31
C TYR A 30 6.70 13.65 -1.11
N GLY A 31 6.82 14.23 0.08
CA GLY A 31 6.21 13.65 1.26
C GLY A 31 6.58 14.38 2.54
N HIS A 32 5.90 14.00 3.61
CA HIS A 32 6.17 14.48 4.96
C HIS A 32 5.98 13.35 5.97
N PHE A 33 6.40 13.60 7.21
CA PHE A 33 6.18 12.71 8.33
C PHE A 33 5.19 13.37 9.30
N SER A 34 4.03 12.76 9.49
CA SER A 34 2.94 13.39 10.27
C SER A 34 2.84 12.89 11.71
N HIS A 35 3.27 11.65 11.97
CA HIS A 35 3.18 11.02 13.28
C HIS A 35 4.47 10.27 13.60
N TRP A 36 4.89 10.34 14.85
CA TRP A 36 6.12 9.71 15.34
C TRP A 36 5.80 8.83 16.54
N TYR A 37 6.40 7.64 16.54
CA TYR A 37 6.26 6.64 17.58
C TYR A 37 7.64 6.25 18.11
N LYS A 38 7.67 5.41 19.14
CA LYS A 38 8.93 4.96 19.77
C LYS A 38 9.90 4.30 18.78
N THR A 39 9.40 3.61 17.76
CA THR A 39 10.22 2.82 16.81
C THR A 39 9.92 3.09 15.33
N ALA A 40 8.86 3.84 15.02
CA ALA A 40 8.38 4.04 13.66
C ALA A 40 7.81 5.45 13.47
N THR A 41 7.66 5.87 12.22
CA THR A 41 6.95 7.10 11.84
C THR A 41 5.96 6.80 10.74
N MET A 42 4.91 7.60 10.67
CA MET A 42 4.06 7.63 9.49
C MET A 42 4.72 8.48 8.40
N MET A 43 4.99 7.86 7.25
CA MET A 43 5.46 8.52 6.05
C MET A 43 4.29 8.74 5.08
N TYR A 44 4.14 9.97 4.59
CA TYR A 44 3.08 10.36 3.66
C TYR A 44 3.66 10.71 2.28
N PRO A 45 3.95 9.72 1.42
CA PRO A 45 4.47 9.98 0.09
C PRO A 45 3.36 10.44 -0.87
N MET A 46 3.70 11.40 -1.71
CA MET A 46 2.94 11.89 -2.84
C MET A 46 3.79 11.69 -4.08
N VAL A 47 3.24 10.93 -5.03
CA VAL A 47 3.93 10.58 -6.28
C VAL A 47 3.26 11.34 -7.41
N TYR A 48 4.04 12.14 -8.13
CA TYR A 48 3.61 12.84 -9.34
C TYR A 48 4.32 12.21 -10.52
N ILE A 49 3.59 11.84 -11.56
CA ILE A 49 4.13 11.26 -12.79
C ILE A 49 3.56 12.04 -13.96
N TRP A 50 4.43 12.55 -14.83
CA TRP A 50 4.06 13.27 -16.05
C TRP A 50 4.15 12.36 -17.27
N ASP A 51 3.53 12.79 -18.36
CA ASP A 51 3.54 12.13 -19.68
C ASP A 51 3.02 10.69 -19.66
N LEU A 52 1.97 10.45 -18.90
CA LEU A 52 1.23 9.18 -18.97
C LEU A 52 0.24 9.21 -20.15
N PRO A 53 -0.13 8.04 -20.72
CA PRO A 53 -1.20 7.95 -21.70
C PRO A 53 -2.52 8.45 -21.12
N ASP A 54 -3.40 9.02 -21.95
CA ASP A 54 -4.75 9.44 -21.52
C ASP A 54 -5.75 8.28 -21.43
N ASP A 55 -5.38 7.09 -21.93
CA ASP A 55 -6.23 5.91 -21.86
C ASP A 55 -6.47 5.48 -20.40
N PRO A 56 -7.72 5.36 -19.93
CA PRO A 56 -8.02 5.04 -18.53
C PRO A 56 -7.46 3.70 -18.06
N VAL A 57 -7.37 2.70 -18.94
CA VAL A 57 -6.86 1.37 -18.59
C VAL A 57 -5.35 1.44 -18.39
N GLU A 58 -4.63 2.13 -19.28
CA GLU A 58 -3.20 2.35 -19.16
C GLU A 58 -2.85 3.24 -17.94
N LEU A 59 -3.67 4.26 -17.65
CA LEU A 59 -3.55 5.04 -16.40
C LEU A 59 -3.71 4.18 -15.15
N GLY A 60 -4.70 3.29 -15.15
CA GLY A 60 -4.91 2.33 -14.06
C GLY A 60 -3.70 1.42 -13.85
N LYS A 61 -3.13 0.87 -14.93
CA LYS A 61 -1.91 0.06 -14.86
C LYS A 61 -0.73 0.86 -14.31
N ALA A 62 -0.56 2.10 -14.77
CA ALA A 62 0.51 2.97 -14.29
C ALA A 62 0.37 3.28 -12.80
N TYR A 63 -0.86 3.55 -12.34
CA TYR A 63 -1.21 3.76 -10.94
C TYR A 63 -0.82 2.56 -10.07
N PHE A 64 -1.29 1.35 -10.40
CA PHE A 64 -1.00 0.16 -9.61
C PHE A 64 0.48 -0.20 -9.64
N LYS A 65 1.18 0.01 -10.77
CA LYS A 65 2.63 -0.18 -10.85
C LYS A 65 3.39 0.82 -9.96
N ALA A 66 3.02 2.09 -9.97
CA ALA A 66 3.64 3.10 -9.11
C ALA A 66 3.39 2.79 -7.62
N GLN A 67 2.17 2.35 -7.27
CA GLN A 67 1.83 1.91 -5.92
C GLN A 67 2.70 0.72 -5.49
N ALA A 68 2.83 -0.31 -6.32
CA ALA A 68 3.68 -1.47 -6.03
C ALA A 68 5.14 -1.05 -5.81
N ILE A 69 5.70 -0.20 -6.67
CA ILE A 69 7.06 0.34 -6.52
C ILE A 69 7.24 1.02 -5.15
N CYS A 70 6.26 1.79 -4.69
CA CYS A 70 6.34 2.45 -3.39
C CYS A 70 6.22 1.47 -2.21
N LEU A 71 5.45 0.39 -2.36
CA LEU A 71 5.24 -0.58 -1.30
C LEU A 71 6.40 -1.56 -1.14
N GLU A 72 7.15 -1.85 -2.20
CA GLU A 72 8.25 -2.83 -2.13
C GLU A 72 9.30 -2.48 -1.07
N PRO A 73 9.88 -1.27 -1.00
CA PRO A 73 10.81 -0.91 0.07
C PRO A 73 10.15 -0.90 1.44
N VAL A 74 8.88 -0.48 1.54
CA VAL A 74 8.13 -0.50 2.81
C VAL A 74 8.08 -1.92 3.37
N TYR A 75 7.68 -2.91 2.56
CA TYR A 75 7.67 -4.31 2.99
C TYR A 75 9.06 -4.86 3.27
N LYS A 76 10.03 -4.58 2.39
CA LYS A 76 11.43 -5.04 2.53
C LYS A 76 12.02 -4.65 3.89
N TYR A 77 11.70 -3.46 4.38
CA TYR A 77 12.20 -2.95 5.66
C TYR A 77 11.25 -3.15 6.84
N GLY A 78 10.19 -3.95 6.69
CA GLY A 78 9.27 -4.31 7.77
C GLY A 78 8.28 -3.21 8.16
N GLY A 79 7.99 -2.29 7.24
CA GLY A 79 6.91 -1.31 7.39
C GLY A 79 5.53 -1.90 7.11
N ALA A 80 4.49 -1.10 7.40
CA ALA A 80 3.11 -1.43 7.10
C ALA A 80 2.56 -0.54 5.97
N PHE A 81 1.78 -1.14 5.06
CA PHE A 81 1.30 -0.48 3.84
C PHE A 81 0.21 0.59 4.07
N GLN A 82 -0.34 0.70 5.29
CA GLN A 82 -1.32 1.72 5.67
C GLN A 82 -1.06 2.18 7.11
N HIS A 83 -1.34 3.45 7.38
CA HIS A 83 -1.41 3.97 8.74
C HIS A 83 -2.86 4.29 9.15
N HIS A 84 -3.61 5.03 8.33
CA HIS A 84 -4.95 5.49 8.72
C HIS A 84 -5.99 5.59 7.60
N HIS A 85 -5.61 5.60 6.31
CA HIS A 85 -6.62 5.62 5.23
C HIS A 85 -7.45 4.32 5.15
N GLY A 86 -6.92 3.24 5.71
CA GLY A 86 -7.53 1.91 5.63
C GLY A 86 -7.22 1.20 4.32
N VAL A 87 -7.79 0.01 4.16
CA VAL A 87 -7.45 -0.91 3.08
C VAL A 87 -8.40 -0.74 1.89
N GLY A 88 -9.71 -0.77 2.16
CA GLY A 88 -10.73 -0.75 1.13
C GLY A 88 -10.60 -1.93 0.16
N ARG A 89 -11.09 -1.71 -1.06
CA ARG A 89 -10.86 -2.63 -2.20
C ARG A 89 -9.51 -2.38 -2.88
N LEU A 90 -9.04 -1.13 -2.81
CA LEU A 90 -7.84 -0.68 -3.50
C LEU A 90 -6.58 -1.42 -3.03
N TYR A 91 -6.47 -1.64 -1.73
CA TYR A 91 -5.33 -2.35 -1.13
C TYR A 91 -5.70 -3.77 -0.66
N ALA A 92 -6.85 -4.29 -1.04
CA ALA A 92 -7.32 -5.62 -0.65
C ALA A 92 -6.27 -6.71 -0.93
N MET A 93 -5.60 -6.63 -2.09
CA MET A 93 -4.54 -7.58 -2.50
C MET A 93 -3.30 -7.55 -1.61
N GLN A 94 -3.12 -6.51 -0.80
CA GLN A 94 -1.99 -6.36 0.12
C GLN A 94 -2.22 -7.05 1.48
N MET A 95 -3.47 -7.42 1.80
CA MET A 95 -3.81 -8.02 3.09
C MET A 95 -3.12 -9.37 3.34
N PRO A 96 -3.12 -10.34 2.40
CA PRO A 96 -2.38 -11.59 2.59
C PRO A 96 -0.88 -11.36 2.80
N ARG A 97 -0.30 -10.38 2.09
CA ARG A 97 1.11 -10.04 2.20
C ARG A 97 1.46 -9.43 3.56
N GLN A 98 0.61 -8.56 4.10
CA GLN A 98 0.85 -7.89 5.38
C GLN A 98 0.63 -8.80 6.60
N TRP A 99 -0.40 -9.65 6.54
CA TRP A 99 -0.81 -10.48 7.68
C TRP A 99 -0.30 -11.92 7.61
N GLY A 100 0.29 -12.30 6.48
CA GLY A 100 0.58 -13.70 6.17
C GLY A 100 -0.69 -14.52 5.94
N GLU A 101 -0.52 -15.74 5.48
CA GLU A 101 -1.64 -16.65 5.19
C GLU A 101 -2.49 -16.91 6.44
N GLY A 102 -1.87 -17.35 7.55
CA GLY A 102 -2.61 -17.66 8.78
C GLY A 102 -3.33 -16.46 9.41
N GLY A 103 -2.70 -15.27 9.41
CA GLY A 103 -3.34 -14.06 9.92
C GLY A 103 -4.53 -13.63 9.06
N PHE A 104 -4.40 -13.78 7.73
CA PHE A 104 -5.48 -13.46 6.81
C PHE A 104 -6.64 -14.46 6.89
N GLU A 105 -6.36 -15.75 7.05
CA GLU A 105 -7.40 -16.77 7.27
C GLU A 105 -8.15 -16.55 8.59
N ALA A 106 -7.46 -16.15 9.66
CA ALA A 106 -8.11 -15.80 10.92
C ALA A 106 -9.11 -14.63 10.75
N LEU A 107 -8.73 -13.60 10.01
CA LEU A 107 -9.63 -12.48 9.69
C LEU A 107 -10.82 -12.93 8.83
N ARG A 108 -10.60 -13.83 7.87
CA ARG A 108 -11.67 -14.39 7.03
C ARG A 108 -12.65 -15.23 7.84
N ALA A 109 -12.16 -16.07 8.75
CA ALA A 109 -13.01 -16.86 9.64
C ALA A 109 -13.93 -15.98 10.50
N ILE A 110 -13.41 -14.85 11.02
CA ILE A 110 -14.23 -13.86 11.74
C ILE A 110 -15.29 -13.25 10.81
N LYS A 111 -14.91 -12.85 9.58
CA LYS A 111 -15.83 -12.29 8.59
C LYS A 111 -16.97 -13.26 8.27
N ASP A 112 -16.66 -14.52 8.02
CA ASP A 112 -17.66 -15.53 7.63
C ASP A 112 -18.61 -15.88 8.78
N ALA A 113 -18.13 -15.86 10.02
CA ALA A 113 -18.97 -16.06 11.21
C ALA A 113 -19.95 -14.89 11.44
N LEU A 114 -19.51 -13.65 11.19
CA LEU A 114 -20.31 -12.45 11.42
C LEU A 114 -21.19 -12.06 10.23
N ASP A 115 -20.80 -12.43 9.00
CA ASP A 115 -21.51 -12.09 7.77
C ASP A 115 -21.53 -13.28 6.79
N PRO A 116 -22.25 -14.35 7.13
CA PRO A 116 -22.29 -15.57 6.32
C PRO A 116 -22.86 -15.34 4.92
N ASN A 117 -23.67 -14.29 4.73
CA ASN A 117 -24.27 -13.95 3.43
C ASN A 117 -23.44 -12.93 2.64
N ASN A 118 -22.31 -12.47 3.19
CA ASN A 118 -21.41 -11.47 2.60
C ASN A 118 -22.15 -10.20 2.12
N ILE A 119 -23.03 -9.62 2.95
CA ILE A 119 -23.77 -8.40 2.61
C ILE A 119 -23.09 -7.12 3.11
N MET A 120 -22.21 -7.24 4.10
CA MET A 120 -21.49 -6.10 4.69
C MET A 120 -20.22 -5.79 3.90
N ASN A 121 -20.36 -4.88 2.93
CA ASN A 121 -19.27 -4.28 2.15
C ASN A 121 -18.37 -5.31 1.41
N PRO A 122 -18.92 -6.03 0.41
CA PRO A 122 -18.21 -7.11 -0.29
C PRO A 122 -16.90 -6.66 -0.96
N GLY A 123 -15.89 -7.54 -0.94
CA GLY A 123 -14.57 -7.29 -1.54
C GLY A 123 -13.63 -6.38 -0.75
N ASN A 124 -14.10 -5.75 0.34
CA ASN A 124 -13.22 -5.00 1.24
C ASN A 124 -12.27 -5.97 1.97
N LEU A 125 -11.07 -5.50 2.30
CA LEU A 125 -10.02 -6.26 2.98
C LEU A 125 -9.56 -7.53 2.24
N GLY A 126 -10.04 -7.79 1.02
CA GLY A 126 -9.65 -8.97 0.23
C GLY A 126 -10.43 -10.24 0.52
N PHE A 127 -11.56 -10.18 1.26
CA PHE A 127 -12.38 -11.36 1.53
C PHE A 127 -13.18 -11.89 0.33
N GLY A 128 -12.97 -11.34 -0.86
CA GLY A 128 -13.69 -11.72 -2.08
C GLY A 128 -15.10 -11.14 -2.18
N VAL A 129 -15.73 -11.40 -3.33
CA VAL A 129 -17.16 -11.20 -3.57
C VAL A 129 -17.78 -12.58 -3.74
N LYS A 130 -19.00 -12.78 -3.21
CA LYS A 130 -19.78 -13.99 -3.46
C LYS A 130 -20.57 -13.82 -4.75
#